data_AF-A0A2Z5ZK52-F1
#
_entry.id   AF-A0A2Z5ZK52-F1
#
_cell.length_a   1.000
_cell.length_b   1.000
_cell.length_c   1.000
_cell.angle_alpha   90.00
_cell.angle_beta   90.00
_cell.angle_gamma   90.00
#
_symmetry.space_group_name_H-M   'P 1'
#
loop_
_entity.id
_entity.type
_entity.pdbx_description
1 polymer ?
#
loop_
_entity_poly.entity_id
_entity_poly.type
_entity_poly.pdbx_seq_one_letter_code
_entity_poly.pdbx_strand_id
1 'polypeptide(L)'
;MQSILRFTQITACGLLVVLPVQGRAAPQAAGSAAPSQQVAHGVALYKQRCGACHNTPSRSLDEAPLLAGPAFAQKWLARPAALFQKIRYSMPQDNPGTLSDEEAQALVAALASGYISGKAPAK
;
A
#
# COMPACT_ATOMS: atom_id res chain seq x y z
N MET A 1 66.57 8.23 -30.72
CA MET A 1 65.44 8.98 -30.12
C MET A 1 64.47 9.29 -31.25
N GLN A 2 63.16 9.04 -31.02
CA GLN A 2 62.04 9.07 -31.97
C GLN A 2 62.07 7.99 -33.08
N SER A 3 61.02 7.27 -33.44
CA SER A 3 59.71 6.90 -32.86
C SER A 3 58.96 6.26 -34.04
N ILE A 4 58.65 4.97 -33.98
CA ILE A 4 57.30 4.42 -33.77
C ILE A 4 56.82 3.67 -35.02
N LEU A 5 56.67 2.37 -34.78
CA LEU A 5 56.08 1.33 -35.60
C LEU A 5 54.57 1.56 -35.88
N ARG A 6 54.19 1.24 -37.11
CA ARG A 6 53.17 0.25 -37.53
C ARG A 6 51.67 0.45 -37.25
N PHE A 7 50.95 0.18 -38.35
CA PHE A 7 49.75 -0.65 -38.50
C PHE A 7 48.44 -0.16 -37.88
N THR A 8 47.66 0.45 -38.77
CA THR A 8 46.29 0.02 -39.12
C THR A 8 45.74 -1.14 -38.29
N GLN A 9 44.64 -0.93 -37.59
CA GLN A 9 43.44 -1.79 -37.60
C GLN A 9 42.31 -1.10 -36.83
N ILE A 10 41.20 -0.89 -37.52
CA ILE A 10 39.93 -0.38 -37.02
C ILE A 10 39.28 -1.55 -36.28
N THR A 11 39.21 -1.49 -34.95
CA THR A 11 38.43 -2.47 -34.17
C THR A 11 37.08 -1.87 -33.81
N ALA A 12 36.08 -2.15 -34.64
CA ALA A 12 34.67 -1.93 -34.31
C ALA A 12 34.25 -2.98 -33.28
N CYS A 13 34.20 -2.60 -32.00
CA CYS A 13 33.61 -3.43 -30.94
C CYS A 13 32.12 -3.06 -30.83
N GLY A 14 31.27 -3.89 -31.43
CA GLY A 14 29.82 -3.77 -31.30
C GLY A 14 29.41 -3.96 -29.84
N LEU A 15 29.00 -2.87 -29.18
CA LEU A 15 28.42 -2.91 -27.85
C LEU A 15 26.93 -3.24 -27.99
N LEU A 16 26.60 -4.53 -27.87
CA LEU A 16 25.23 -5.00 -27.71
C LEU A 16 24.72 -4.51 -26.35
N VAL A 17 23.93 -3.43 -26.34
CA VAL A 17 23.26 -2.95 -25.12
C VAL A 17 22.10 -3.90 -24.82
N VAL A 18 22.32 -4.82 -23.87
CA VAL A 18 21.24 -5.63 -23.30
C VAL A 18 20.49 -4.76 -22.29
N LEU A 19 19.34 -4.21 -22.70
CA LEU A 19 18.42 -3.54 -21.79
C LEU A 19 17.89 -4.58 -20.78
N PRO A 20 18.01 -4.36 -19.46
CA PRO A 20 17.31 -5.21 -18.50
C PRO A 20 15.81 -4.93 -18.67
N VAL A 21 15.07 -5.92 -19.14
CA VAL A 21 13.62 -5.91 -19.03
C VAL A 21 13.29 -5.88 -17.54
N GLN A 22 12.93 -4.71 -17.02
CA GLN A 22 12.41 -4.62 -15.66
C GLN A 22 11.05 -5.32 -15.67
N GLY A 23 11.04 -6.56 -15.18
CA GLY A 23 9.80 -7.29 -14.94
C GLY A 23 8.90 -6.45 -14.05
N ARG A 24 7.65 -6.25 -14.48
CA ARG A 24 6.64 -5.61 -13.65
C ARG A 24 6.49 -6.44 -12.38
N ALA A 25 6.80 -5.85 -11.23
CA ALA A 25 6.45 -6.44 -9.94
C ALA A 25 4.94 -6.66 -9.92
N ALA A 26 4.52 -7.93 -9.86
CA ALA A 26 3.12 -8.28 -9.64
C ALA A 26 2.68 -7.74 -8.26
N PRO A 27 1.41 -7.32 -8.10
CA PRO A 27 0.90 -6.99 -6.78
C PRO A 27 1.05 -8.22 -5.90
N GLN A 28 1.81 -8.06 -4.81
CA GLN A 28 2.01 -9.13 -3.84
C GLN A 28 0.65 -9.42 -3.20
N ALA A 29 0.01 -10.52 -3.59
CA ALA A 29 -1.06 -11.09 -2.82
C ALA A 29 -0.46 -11.56 -1.49
N ALA A 30 -0.57 -10.75 -0.44
CA ALA A 30 -0.13 -11.11 0.89
C ALA A 30 -0.95 -12.32 1.37
N GLY A 31 -0.33 -13.50 1.30
CA GLY A 31 -0.97 -14.77 1.63
C GLY A 31 0.05 -15.86 1.93
N SER A 32 1.07 -15.54 2.75
CA SER A 32 2.01 -16.52 3.32
C SER A 32 3.02 -15.94 4.32
N ALA A 33 3.23 -14.62 4.37
CA ALA A 33 4.14 -13.97 5.33
C ALA A 33 3.41 -13.44 6.58
N ALA A 34 4.11 -13.44 7.72
CA ALA A 34 3.63 -12.77 8.94
C ALA A 34 3.58 -11.25 8.73
N PRO A 35 2.55 -10.54 9.23
CA PRO A 35 2.46 -9.09 9.11
C PRO A 35 3.60 -8.42 9.90
N SER A 36 4.00 -7.22 9.47
CA SER A 36 4.87 -6.37 10.27
C SER A 36 4.18 -6.00 11.59
N GLN A 37 4.96 -5.62 12.61
CA GLN A 37 4.43 -5.19 13.90
C GLN A 37 3.44 -4.01 13.75
N GLN A 38 3.72 -3.08 12.84
CA GLN A 38 2.83 -1.94 12.56
C GLN A 38 1.48 -2.39 11.98
N VAL A 39 1.49 -3.32 11.02
CA VAL A 39 0.26 -3.88 10.45
C VAL A 39 -0.51 -4.67 11.51
N ALA A 40 0.18 -5.52 12.29
CA ALA A 40 -0.45 -6.30 13.36
C ALA A 40 -1.12 -5.40 14.41
N HIS A 41 -0.43 -4.33 14.83
CA HIS A 41 -0.98 -3.33 15.74
C HIS A 41 -2.20 -2.62 15.14
N GLY A 42 -2.12 -2.19 13.88
CA GLY A 42 -3.23 -1.55 13.18
C GLY A 42 -4.45 -2.46 13.01
N VAL A 43 -4.24 -3.76 12.73
CA VAL A 43 -5.33 -4.75 12.67
C VAL A 43 -6.02 -4.89 14.04
N ALA A 44 -5.25 -4.90 15.13
CA ALA A 44 -5.81 -4.98 16.48
C ALA A 44 -6.62 -3.72 16.82
N LEU A 45 -6.06 -2.53 16.58
CA LEU A 45 -6.76 -1.25 16.77
C LEU A 45 -8.04 -1.17 15.94
N TYR A 46 -8.00 -1.60 14.68
CA TYR A 46 -9.16 -1.58 13.80
C TYR A 46 -10.32 -2.40 14.40
N LYS A 47 -10.04 -3.60 14.90
CA LYS A 47 -11.06 -4.46 15.53
C LYS A 47 -11.69 -3.79 16.76
N GLN A 48 -10.89 -3.06 17.53
CA GLN A 48 -11.34 -2.41 18.77
C GLN A 48 -12.11 -1.11 18.53
N ARG A 49 -11.72 -0.33 17.51
CA ARG A 49 -12.15 1.07 17.35
C ARG A 49 -12.93 1.36 16.07
N CYS A 50 -12.81 0.52 15.05
CA CYS A 50 -13.36 0.81 13.71
C CYS A 50 -14.36 -0.25 13.25
N GLY A 51 -14.11 -1.52 13.59
CA GLY A 51 -14.85 -2.68 13.08
C GLY A 51 -16.33 -2.69 13.45
N ALA A 52 -16.72 -2.04 14.55
CA ALA A 52 -18.13 -1.94 14.96
C ALA A 52 -19.01 -1.26 13.90
N CYS A 53 -18.45 -0.33 13.12
CA CYS A 53 -19.17 0.37 12.06
C CYS A 53 -18.73 -0.08 10.66
N HIS A 54 -17.44 -0.37 10.46
CA HIS A 54 -16.86 -0.52 9.12
C HIS A 54 -16.68 -1.96 8.61
N ASN A 55 -17.09 -2.98 9.36
CA ASN A 55 -16.93 -4.39 8.96
C ASN A 55 -18.01 -4.91 8.00
N THR A 56 -19.18 -4.27 7.98
CA THR A 56 -20.31 -4.68 7.15
C THR A 56 -20.47 -3.74 5.97
N PRO A 57 -20.85 -4.24 4.78
CA PRO A 57 -21.27 -3.38 3.69
C PRO A 57 -22.40 -2.47 4.13
N SER A 58 -22.25 -1.15 3.90
CA SER A 58 -23.31 -0.18 4.08
C SER A 58 -24.48 -0.48 3.13
N ARG A 59 -25.71 -0.53 3.65
CA ARG A 59 -26.95 -0.68 2.89
C ARG A 59 -27.61 0.67 2.58
N SER A 60 -27.13 1.76 3.19
CA SER A 60 -27.53 3.14 2.90
C SER A 60 -26.33 4.09 2.90
N LEU A 61 -26.55 5.35 2.48
CA LEU A 61 -25.53 6.40 2.54
C LEU A 61 -25.21 6.87 3.97
N ASP A 62 -26.10 6.57 4.92
CA ASP A 62 -25.98 6.97 6.33
C ASP A 62 -25.21 5.93 7.15
N GLU A 63 -24.98 4.73 6.61
CA GLU A 63 -24.17 3.70 7.24
C GLU A 63 -22.68 3.88 6.91
N ALA A 64 -21.83 3.50 7.86
CA ALA A 64 -20.38 3.59 7.67
C ALA A 64 -19.93 2.76 6.46
N PRO A 65 -19.15 3.35 5.54
CA PRO A 65 -18.77 2.67 4.30
C PRO A 65 -17.84 1.49 4.59
N LEU A 66 -17.91 0.47 3.74
CA LEU A 66 -16.96 -0.63 3.77
C LEU A 66 -15.54 -0.13 3.44
N LEU A 67 -14.57 -0.45 4.30
CA LEU A 67 -13.17 -0.05 4.14
C LEU A 67 -12.35 -1.08 3.35
N ALA A 68 -12.94 -1.60 2.27
CA ALA A 68 -12.35 -2.63 1.42
C ALA A 68 -12.82 -2.49 -0.04
N GLY A 69 -12.15 -3.22 -0.93
CA GLY A 69 -12.52 -3.31 -2.35
C GLY A 69 -12.04 -2.15 -3.23
N PRO A 70 -12.31 -2.21 -4.55
CA PRO A 70 -11.72 -1.29 -5.52
C PRO A 70 -12.05 0.18 -5.29
N ALA A 71 -13.30 0.50 -4.91
CA ALA A 71 -13.73 1.88 -4.67
C ALA A 71 -12.98 2.51 -3.48
N PHE A 72 -12.82 1.77 -2.38
CA PHE A 72 -12.01 2.20 -1.24
C PHE A 72 -10.54 2.38 -1.65
N ALA A 73 -9.98 1.39 -2.36
CA ALA A 73 -8.59 1.42 -2.80
C ALA A 73 -8.28 2.65 -3.69
N GLN A 74 -9.13 2.91 -4.68
CA GLN A 74 -8.98 4.06 -5.59
C GLN A 74 -9.09 5.41 -4.86
N LYS A 75 -10.03 5.53 -3.92
CA LYS A 75 -10.25 6.78 -3.20
C LYS A 75 -9.16 7.06 -2.17
N TRP A 76 -8.73 6.03 -1.43
CA TRP A 76 -7.97 6.20 -0.19
C TRP A 76 -6.57 5.62 -0.23
N LEU A 77 -6.37 4.41 -0.79
CA LEU A 77 -5.05 3.78 -0.79
C LEU A 77 -4.08 4.45 -1.77
N ALA A 78 -4.60 5.10 -2.82
CA ALA A 78 -3.80 5.98 -3.70
C ALA A 78 -3.42 7.32 -3.05
N ARG A 79 -4.00 7.66 -1.89
CA ARG A 79 -3.82 8.94 -1.19
C ARG A 79 -3.61 8.72 0.32
N PRO A 80 -2.54 8.02 0.73
CA PRO A 80 -2.34 7.60 2.13
C PRO A 80 -2.26 8.77 3.11
N ALA A 81 -1.73 9.93 2.70
CA ALA A 81 -1.74 11.14 3.53
C ALA A 81 -3.16 11.65 3.80
N ALA A 82 -4.06 11.63 2.80
CA ALA A 82 -5.45 12.04 2.98
C ALA A 82 -6.22 11.03 3.85
N LEU A 83 -5.94 9.74 3.68
CA LEU A 83 -6.49 8.68 4.54
C LEU A 83 -6.03 8.85 5.99
N PHE A 84 -4.74 9.12 6.21
CA PHE A 84 -4.19 9.42 7.53
C PHE A 84 -4.94 10.61 8.18
N GLN A 85 -5.08 11.73 7.46
CA GLN A 85 -5.76 12.92 7.99
C GLN A 85 -7.22 12.61 8.35
N LYS A 86 -7.94 11.87 7.48
CA LYS A 86 -9.33 11.43 7.76
C LYS A 86 -9.38 10.61 9.05
N ILE A 87 -8.51 9.61 9.20
CA ILE A 87 -8.48 8.73 10.38
C ILE A 87 -8.11 9.55 11.63
N ARG A 88 -7.02 10.32 11.57
CA ARG A 88 -6.46 11.03 12.71
C ARG A 88 -7.40 12.08 13.30
N TYR A 89 -8.13 12.82 12.46
CA TYR A 89 -8.85 14.02 12.88
C TYR A 89 -10.37 13.87 12.92
N SER A 90 -10.93 12.84 12.28
CA SER A 90 -12.39 12.69 12.18
C SER A 90 -12.91 11.29 12.48
N MET A 91 -12.00 10.38 12.86
CA MET A 91 -12.34 9.06 13.36
C MET A 91 -11.80 8.90 14.79
N PRO A 92 -12.44 8.04 15.61
CA PRO A 92 -13.77 7.45 15.41
C PRO A 92 -14.89 8.50 15.28
N GLN A 93 -16.00 8.19 14.60
CA GLN A 93 -17.08 9.17 14.37
C GLN A 93 -17.76 9.64 15.66
N ASP A 94 -17.88 8.75 16.63
CA ASP A 94 -18.42 9.01 17.96
C ASP A 94 -17.46 9.75 18.89
N ASN A 95 -16.15 9.76 18.57
CA ASN A 95 -15.14 10.41 19.39
C ASN A 95 -13.94 10.91 18.55
N PRO A 96 -14.13 11.92 17.68
CA PRO A 96 -13.15 12.33 16.69
C PRO A 96 -11.89 12.93 17.33
N GLY A 97 -10.73 12.70 16.71
CA GLY A 97 -9.46 13.34 17.10
C GLY A 97 -8.72 12.64 18.24
N THR A 98 -9.24 11.51 18.73
CA THR A 98 -8.71 10.78 19.89
C THR A 98 -7.60 9.79 19.58
N LEU A 99 -7.41 9.43 18.30
CA LEU A 99 -6.29 8.58 17.87
C LEU A 99 -5.00 9.40 17.87
N SER A 100 -3.90 8.80 18.33
CA SER A 100 -2.54 9.34 18.13
C SER A 100 -2.08 9.25 16.67
N ASP A 101 -0.96 9.88 16.36
CA ASP A 101 -0.36 9.81 15.02
C ASP A 101 0.14 8.39 14.72
N GLU A 102 0.72 7.71 15.71
CA GLU A 102 1.17 6.33 15.60
C GLU A 102 0.00 5.37 15.35
N GLU A 103 -1.10 5.51 16.09
CA GLU A 103 -2.30 4.70 15.89
C GLU A 103 -2.92 4.95 14.51
N ALA A 104 -3.00 6.21 14.07
CA ALA A 104 -3.51 6.54 12.76
C ALA A 104 -2.62 5.96 11.63
N GLN A 105 -1.30 6.01 11.77
CA GLN A 105 -0.37 5.38 10.81
C GLN A 105 -0.47 3.86 10.81
N ALA A 106 -0.60 3.22 11.97
CA ALA A 106 -0.82 1.79 12.06
C ALA A 106 -2.13 1.37 11.37
N LEU A 107 -3.21 2.13 11.55
CA LEU A 107 -4.49 1.91 10.86
C LEU A 107 -4.37 2.07 9.34
N VAL A 108 -3.67 3.11 8.86
CA VAL A 108 -3.40 3.27 7.41
C VAL A 108 -2.63 2.07 6.86
N ALA A 109 -1.57 1.65 7.55
CA ALA A 109 -0.76 0.50 7.12
C ALA A 109 -1.59 -0.79 7.07
N ALA A 110 -2.45 -1.00 8.07
CA ALA A 110 -3.29 -2.19 8.14
C ALA A 110 -4.42 -2.18 7.09
N LEU A 111 -4.96 -1.02 6.73
CA LEU A 111 -5.93 -0.90 5.63
C LEU A 111 -5.30 -1.16 4.26
N ALA A 112 -4.03 -0.79 4.08
CA ALA A 112 -3.28 -1.04 2.86
C ALA A 112 -2.76 -2.49 2.74
N SER A 113 -2.64 -3.22 3.86
CA SER A 113 -1.98 -4.52 3.89
C SER A 113 -2.87 -5.69 3.43
N GLY A 114 -4.19 -5.49 3.38
CA GLY A 114 -5.16 -6.55 3.05
C GLY A 114 -5.55 -7.45 4.22
N TYR A 115 -4.99 -7.27 5.42
CA TYR A 115 -5.31 -8.09 6.60
C TYR A 115 -6.64 -7.72 7.28
N ILE A 116 -7.18 -6.53 7.00
CA ILE A 116 -8.47 -6.05 7.55
C ILE A 116 -9.64 -6.37 6.61
N SER A 117 -9.36 -6.45 5.31
CA SER A 117 -10.35 -6.79 4.29
C SER A 117 -10.82 -8.22 4.50
N GLY A 118 -11.89 -8.40 5.27
CA GLY A 118 -12.75 -9.57 5.12
C GLY A 118 -13.07 -9.66 3.65
N LYS A 119 -12.66 -10.75 2.99
CA LYS A 119 -12.78 -10.92 1.55
C LYS A 119 -14.14 -10.38 1.12
N ALA A 120 -14.15 -9.31 0.31
CA ALA A 120 -15.37 -8.98 -0.42
C ALA A 120 -15.80 -10.28 -1.11
N PRO A 121 -17.08 -10.71 -1.03
CA PRO A 121 -17.50 -11.93 -1.69
C PRO A 121 -17.06 -11.82 -3.15
N ALA A 122 -16.26 -12.79 -3.59
CA ALA A 122 -15.99 -12.97 -5.01
C ALA A 122 -17.37 -13.13 -5.66
N LYS A 123 -17.66 -12.23 -6.60
CA LYS A 123 -18.92 -12.27 -7.34
C LYS A 123 -19.02 -13.57 -8.15
#